data_AF-G8QZV2-F1
#
_entry.id   AF-G8QZV2-F1
#
_cell.length_a   1.000
_cell.length_b   1.000
_cell.length_c   1.000
_cell.angle_alpha   90.00
_cell.angle_beta   90.00
_cell.angle_gamma   90.00
#
_symmetry.space_group_name_H-M   'P 1'
#
loop_
_entity.id
_entity.type
_entity.pdbx_description
1 polymer ?
#
loop_
_entity_poly.entity_id
_entity_poly.type
_entity_poly.pdbx_seq_one_letter_code
_entity_poly.pdbx_strand_id
1 'polypeptide(L)'
;MIWLASFPRSGNTFCRNLFYDVYGLESTSFPIERNSDKSKKYRILKTHVPYENAVGLKDDDLVICLVRDGRDAITSNAKYRKNFIEPRSKLKSNIDHGIVSPRGAHFGGWSKNVNSWIERADLIIRFEELIKDPLHFLKKIEAKTDLPEADYSKIKTFSQLKYGAPRYGSGGQKTKGSTHSKKFFNKGKVGQWKEVFSGKQHKLFWLFHGEQMKMMGYGKDGDILPVDFTKTSFDHNPSDRLKWLKKYHEARVLLNSAFQKTLRVLKLT
;
A
#
# COMPACT_ATOMS: atom_id res chain seq x y z
N MET A 1 15.79 -8.27 -11.31
CA MET A 1 15.06 -6.98 -11.11
C MET A 1 14.66 -6.88 -9.64
N ILE A 2 14.33 -5.70 -9.11
CA ILE A 2 13.68 -5.56 -7.80
C ILE A 2 12.23 -5.14 -8.00
N TRP A 3 11.27 -5.98 -7.59
CA TRP A 3 9.86 -5.65 -7.58
C TRP A 3 9.48 -5.07 -6.22
N LEU A 4 8.96 -3.84 -6.22
CA LEU A 4 8.41 -3.18 -5.04
C LEU A 4 6.88 -3.29 -5.09
N ALA A 5 6.34 -4.37 -4.52
CA ALA A 5 4.92 -4.67 -4.50
C ALA A 5 4.25 -4.14 -3.24
N SER A 6 3.05 -3.55 -3.38
CA SER A 6 2.29 -3.06 -2.24
C SER A 6 0.88 -2.62 -2.59
N PHE A 7 0.00 -2.56 -1.60
CA PHE A 7 -1.28 -1.88 -1.74
C PHE A 7 -1.06 -0.37 -1.93
N PRO A 8 -1.92 0.35 -2.69
CA PRO A 8 -1.82 1.80 -2.83
C PRO A 8 -1.65 2.52 -1.49
N ARG A 9 -0.77 3.53 -1.50
CA ARG A 9 -0.49 4.41 -0.34
C ARG A 9 0.20 3.73 0.86
N SER A 10 0.88 2.61 0.63
CA SER A 10 1.69 1.91 1.65
C SER A 10 3.14 2.40 1.77
N GLY A 11 3.50 3.54 1.16
CA GLY A 11 4.83 4.15 1.36
C GLY A 11 5.83 4.01 0.21
N ASN A 12 5.42 3.52 -0.96
CA ASN A 12 6.29 3.40 -2.15
C ASN A 12 7.10 4.65 -2.47
N THR A 13 6.50 5.83 -2.34
CA THR A 13 7.21 7.08 -2.60
C THR A 13 8.43 7.23 -1.71
N PHE A 14 8.31 6.89 -0.42
CA PHE A 14 9.44 6.95 0.51
C PHE A 14 10.52 5.93 0.11
N CYS A 15 10.14 4.66 -0.08
CA CYS A 15 11.07 3.59 -0.44
C CYS A 15 11.79 3.85 -1.78
N ARG A 16 11.10 4.35 -2.80
CA ARG A 16 11.69 4.68 -4.10
C ARG A 16 12.68 5.84 -4.00
N ASN A 17 12.40 6.84 -3.17
CA ASN A 17 13.35 7.92 -2.93
C ASN A 17 14.56 7.44 -2.12
N LEU A 18 14.41 6.50 -1.16
CA LEU A 18 15.56 5.89 -0.49
C LEU A 18 16.49 5.21 -1.51
N PHE A 19 15.94 4.41 -2.42
CA PHE A 19 16.75 3.77 -3.47
C PHE A 19 17.48 4.79 -4.37
N TYR A 20 16.80 5.87 -4.74
CA TYR A 20 17.38 6.91 -5.57
C TYR A 20 18.44 7.73 -4.83
N ASP A 21 18.13 8.17 -3.61
CA ASP A 21 19.01 9.03 -2.83
C ASP A 21 20.27 8.28 -2.40
N VAL A 22 20.16 7.01 -1.98
CA VAL A 22 21.30 6.24 -1.46
C VAL A 22 22.11 5.56 -2.56
N TYR A 23 21.47 5.04 -3.61
CA TYR A 23 22.15 4.22 -4.63
C TYR A 23 22.09 4.79 -6.05
N GLY A 24 21.44 5.96 -6.25
CA GLY A 24 21.21 6.51 -7.59
C GLY A 24 20.24 5.69 -8.45
N LEU A 25 19.53 4.71 -7.87
CA LEU A 25 18.68 3.79 -8.64
C LEU A 25 17.35 4.42 -9.03
N GLU A 26 17.12 4.55 -10.34
CA GLU A 26 15.80 4.92 -10.85
C GLU A 26 14.83 3.73 -10.80
N SER A 27 13.58 4.05 -10.48
CA SER A 27 12.45 3.14 -10.46
C SER A 27 11.35 3.59 -11.42
N THR A 28 10.63 2.61 -11.97
CA THR A 28 9.41 2.83 -12.75
C THR A 28 8.20 2.14 -12.10
N SER A 29 7.00 2.32 -12.64
CA SER A 29 5.78 1.66 -12.16
C SER A 29 5.31 0.61 -13.17
N PHE A 30 4.83 -0.53 -12.68
CA PHE A 30 4.15 -1.57 -13.46
C PHE A 30 2.62 -1.39 -13.42
N PRO A 31 1.91 -1.68 -14.53
CA PRO A 31 2.43 -1.94 -15.87
C PRO A 31 3.23 -0.76 -16.40
N ILE A 32 4.32 -1.03 -17.13
CA ILE A 32 5.17 0.02 -17.68
C ILE A 32 4.33 0.86 -18.65
N GLU A 33 4.21 2.15 -18.36
CA GLU A 33 3.43 3.07 -19.19
C GLU A 33 4.00 3.11 -20.61
N ARG A 34 3.14 3.18 -21.64
CA ARG A 34 3.55 3.19 -23.05
C ARG A 34 4.57 4.29 -23.39
N ASN A 35 4.54 5.40 -22.66
CA ASN A 35 5.39 6.57 -22.84
C ASN A 35 6.63 6.58 -21.91
N SER A 36 6.94 5.46 -21.25
CA SER A 36 8.20 5.37 -20.50
C SER A 36 9.37 5.47 -21.46
N ASP A 37 10.35 6.31 -21.14
CA ASP A 37 11.61 6.37 -21.86
C ASP A 37 12.27 4.97 -21.86
N LYS A 38 12.21 4.30 -23.02
CA LYS A 38 12.72 2.94 -23.20
C LYS A 38 14.24 2.89 -23.14
N SER A 39 14.94 4.03 -23.25
CA SER A 39 16.39 4.08 -23.10
C SER A 39 16.82 3.88 -21.64
N LYS A 40 15.94 4.14 -20.68
CA LYS A 40 16.22 3.98 -19.26
C LYS A 40 16.05 2.54 -18.81
N LYS A 41 17.15 1.92 -18.37
CA LYS A 41 17.15 0.62 -17.72
C LYS A 41 16.81 0.78 -16.23
N TYR A 42 15.56 0.57 -15.87
CA TYR A 42 15.14 0.56 -14.46
C TYR A 42 15.55 -0.75 -13.79
N ARG A 43 16.13 -0.68 -12.58
CA ARG A 43 16.39 -1.86 -11.73
C ARG A 43 15.27 -2.13 -10.73
N ILE A 44 14.38 -1.14 -10.53
CA ILE A 44 13.28 -1.21 -9.57
C ILE A 44 11.96 -0.98 -10.28
N LEU A 45 11.03 -1.92 -10.10
CA LEU A 45 9.70 -1.90 -10.67
C LEU A 45 8.66 -1.89 -9.54
N LYS A 46 8.02 -0.74 -9.33
CA LYS A 46 6.96 -0.60 -8.33
C LYS A 46 5.64 -1.10 -8.89
N THR A 47 4.86 -1.85 -8.11
CA THR A 47 3.53 -2.31 -8.54
C THR A 47 2.47 -2.21 -7.45
N HIS A 48 1.22 -2.04 -7.89
CA HIS A 48 0.02 -2.24 -7.06
C HIS A 48 -0.82 -3.42 -7.54
N VAL A 49 -0.46 -4.03 -8.68
CA VAL A 49 -1.23 -5.18 -9.17
C VAL A 49 -1.07 -6.34 -8.19
N PRO A 50 -2.12 -7.16 -7.99
CA PRO A 50 -1.98 -8.43 -7.30
C PRO A 50 -0.96 -9.33 -8.01
N TYR A 51 -0.31 -10.22 -7.26
CA TYR A 51 0.72 -11.12 -7.77
C TYR A 51 0.26 -11.94 -8.99
N GLU A 52 -0.99 -12.41 -8.99
CA GLU A 52 -1.57 -13.18 -10.10
C GLU A 52 -1.60 -12.42 -11.43
N ASN A 53 -1.43 -11.09 -11.40
CA ASN A 53 -1.41 -10.22 -12.58
C ASN A 53 -0.02 -9.60 -12.84
N ALA A 54 1.03 -10.01 -12.11
CA ALA A 54 2.38 -9.49 -12.25
C ALA A 54 3.13 -10.12 -13.44
N VAL A 55 2.60 -9.92 -14.65
CA VAL A 55 3.16 -10.49 -15.88
C VAL A 55 4.60 -10.04 -16.08
N GLY A 56 5.48 -11.00 -16.39
CA GLY A 56 6.91 -10.76 -16.65
C GLY A 56 7.79 -10.73 -15.40
N LEU A 57 7.22 -10.97 -14.21
CA LEU A 57 7.99 -11.30 -13.01
C LEU A 57 8.71 -12.64 -13.24
N LYS A 58 10.01 -12.69 -12.96
CA LYS A 58 10.83 -13.89 -13.07
C LYS A 58 11.06 -14.52 -11.70
N ASP A 59 11.50 -15.78 -11.70
CA ASP A 59 11.79 -16.50 -10.45
C ASP A 59 13.01 -15.92 -9.72
N ASP A 60 14.01 -15.43 -10.46
CA ASP A 60 15.23 -14.81 -9.94
C ASP A 60 15.08 -13.32 -9.60
N ASP A 61 13.89 -12.74 -9.82
CA ASP A 61 13.62 -11.37 -9.42
C ASP A 61 13.44 -11.28 -7.90
N LEU A 62 14.06 -10.26 -7.29
CA LEU A 62 13.87 -9.94 -5.87
C LEU A 62 12.52 -9.25 -5.67
N VAL A 63 11.66 -9.79 -4.81
CA VAL A 63 10.34 -9.23 -4.49
C VAL A 63 10.31 -8.67 -3.07
N ILE A 64 10.10 -7.37 -2.97
CA ILE A 64 9.86 -6.66 -1.72
C ILE A 64 8.36 -6.38 -1.60
N CYS A 65 7.71 -6.97 -0.61
CA CYS A 65 6.33 -6.64 -0.24
C CYS A 65 6.33 -5.55 0.84
N LEU A 66 5.98 -4.32 0.44
CA LEU A 66 5.86 -3.19 1.34
C LEU A 66 4.42 -3.09 1.88
N VAL A 67 4.25 -3.36 3.16
CA VAL A 67 2.97 -3.36 3.87
C VAL A 67 2.87 -2.12 4.75
N ARG A 68 1.66 -1.60 4.92
CA ARG A 68 1.34 -0.53 5.88
C ARG A 68 0.05 -0.93 6.59
N ASP A 69 -0.18 -0.42 7.80
CA ASP A 69 -1.47 -0.57 8.49
C ASP A 69 -2.62 -0.25 7.51
N GLY A 70 -3.48 -1.24 7.27
CA GLY A 70 -4.52 -1.15 6.24
C GLY A 70 -5.51 -0.01 6.48
N ARG A 71 -5.72 0.38 7.74
CA ARG A 71 -6.59 1.51 8.10
C ARG A 71 -5.99 2.83 7.64
N ASP A 72 -4.68 2.97 7.82
CA ASP A 72 -3.93 4.15 7.39
C ASP A 72 -3.75 4.19 5.86
N ALA A 73 -3.50 3.05 5.23
CA ALA A 73 -3.40 2.95 3.78
C ALA A 73 -4.73 3.33 3.11
N ILE A 74 -5.85 2.76 3.57
CA ILE A 74 -7.21 3.10 3.08
C ILE A 74 -7.52 4.57 3.37
N THR A 75 -7.23 5.07 4.57
CA THR A 75 -7.40 6.49 4.92
C THR A 75 -6.66 7.40 3.94
N SER A 76 -5.39 7.09 3.66
CA SER A 76 -4.57 7.88 2.73
C SER A 76 -5.12 7.80 1.31
N ASN A 77 -5.58 6.63 0.87
CA ASN A 77 -6.14 6.43 -0.47
C ASN A 77 -7.47 7.17 -0.63
N ALA A 78 -8.35 7.12 0.38
CA ALA A 78 -9.62 7.82 0.38
C ALA A 78 -9.46 9.35 0.34
N LYS A 79 -8.45 9.88 1.05
CA LYS A 79 -8.08 11.31 0.99
C LYS A 79 -7.47 11.69 -0.33
N TYR A 80 -6.58 10.85 -0.88
CA TYR A 80 -5.98 11.08 -2.20
C TYR A 80 -7.08 11.16 -3.28
N ARG A 81 -7.99 10.18 -3.29
CA ARG A 81 -9.14 10.17 -4.18
C ARG A 81 -9.98 11.44 -4.02
N LYS A 82 -10.35 11.80 -2.79
CA LYS A 82 -11.13 13.03 -2.54
C LYS A 82 -10.39 14.29 -2.97
N ASN A 83 -9.08 14.40 -2.80
CA ASN A 83 -8.39 15.66 -3.05
C ASN A 83 -7.99 15.86 -4.51
N PHE A 84 -7.79 14.77 -5.26
CA PHE A 84 -7.13 14.83 -6.57
C PHE A 84 -7.89 14.12 -7.69
N ILE A 85 -8.66 13.08 -7.38
CA ILE A 85 -9.32 12.26 -8.40
C ILE A 85 -10.80 12.63 -8.51
N GLU A 86 -11.50 12.69 -7.39
CA GLU A 86 -12.92 13.05 -7.33
C GLU A 86 -13.17 14.03 -6.15
N PRO A 87 -12.90 15.35 -6.33
CA PRO A 87 -13.14 16.42 -5.35
C PRO A 87 -14.51 16.41 -4.68
N ARG A 88 -15.54 16.08 -5.46
CA ARG A 88 -16.95 16.05 -5.02
C ARG A 88 -17.30 14.81 -4.19
N SER A 89 -16.43 13.80 -4.14
CA SER A 89 -16.67 12.58 -3.36
C SER A 89 -16.69 12.83 -1.85
N LYS A 90 -17.42 12.00 -1.11
CA LYS A 90 -17.47 12.05 0.36
C LYS A 90 -16.37 11.16 0.93
N LEU A 91 -15.54 11.70 1.83
CA LEU A 91 -14.42 10.96 2.42
C LEU A 91 -14.88 9.65 3.09
N LYS A 92 -15.99 9.70 3.83
CA LYS A 92 -16.56 8.52 4.48
C LYS A 92 -16.97 7.44 3.47
N SER A 93 -17.60 7.82 2.37
CA SER A 93 -17.94 6.88 1.29
C SER A 93 -16.71 6.28 0.62
N ASN A 94 -15.63 7.07 0.46
CA ASN A 94 -14.37 6.56 -0.09
C ASN A 94 -13.72 5.54 0.85
N ILE A 95 -13.83 5.73 2.17
CA ILE A 95 -13.33 4.79 3.17
C ILE A 95 -14.14 3.49 3.10
N ASP A 96 -15.48 3.56 3.12
CA ASP A 96 -16.35 2.38 3.01
C ASP A 96 -16.03 1.58 1.74
N HIS A 97 -15.83 2.28 0.62
CA HIS A 97 -15.44 1.66 -0.65
C HIS A 97 -14.04 1.06 -0.62
N GLY A 98 -13.10 1.64 0.11
CA GLY A 98 -11.75 1.11 0.27
C GLY A 98 -11.69 -0.11 1.21
N ILE A 99 -12.59 -0.19 2.19
CA ILE A 99 -12.73 -1.34 3.10
C ILE A 99 -13.38 -2.52 2.37
N VAL A 100 -14.51 -2.27 1.70
CA VAL A 100 -15.30 -3.36 1.10
C VAL A 100 -14.74 -3.81 -0.24
N SER A 101 -14.08 -2.92 -0.98
CA SER A 101 -13.51 -3.19 -2.31
C SER A 101 -14.45 -3.96 -3.25
N PRO A 102 -15.66 -3.44 -3.50
CA PRO A 102 -16.67 -4.13 -4.31
C PRO A 102 -16.13 -4.42 -5.72
N ARG A 103 -16.46 -5.60 -6.27
CA ARG A 103 -15.99 -6.10 -7.58
C ARG A 103 -14.46 -6.09 -7.76
N GLY A 104 -13.71 -6.29 -6.67
CA GLY A 104 -12.25 -6.26 -6.73
C GLY A 104 -11.65 -4.88 -6.95
N ALA A 105 -12.42 -3.80 -6.73
CA ALA A 105 -11.88 -2.45 -6.76
C ALA A 105 -10.72 -2.27 -5.78
N HIS A 106 -9.88 -1.26 -6.03
CA HIS A 106 -8.65 -1.03 -5.26
C HIS A 106 -7.75 -2.28 -5.23
N PHE A 107 -7.53 -2.92 -6.38
CA PHE A 107 -6.65 -4.10 -6.50
C PHE A 107 -7.07 -5.26 -5.60
N GLY A 108 -8.38 -5.51 -5.49
CA GLY A 108 -8.94 -6.56 -4.64
C GLY A 108 -9.14 -6.18 -3.17
N GLY A 109 -8.72 -4.99 -2.75
CA GLY A 109 -8.73 -4.54 -1.35
C GLY A 109 -7.43 -4.88 -0.62
N TRP A 110 -7.25 -4.24 0.54
CA TRP A 110 -5.95 -4.27 1.25
C TRP A 110 -5.49 -5.70 1.58
N SER A 111 -6.34 -6.52 2.19
CA SER A 111 -5.96 -7.90 2.54
C SER A 111 -5.65 -8.76 1.34
N LYS A 112 -6.50 -8.72 0.30
CA LYS A 112 -6.27 -9.54 -0.90
C LYS A 112 -4.96 -9.15 -1.59
N ASN A 113 -4.68 -7.84 -1.69
CA ASN A 113 -3.45 -7.37 -2.29
C ASN A 113 -2.21 -7.81 -1.49
N VAL A 114 -2.20 -7.58 -0.17
CA VAL A 114 -1.10 -8.03 0.69
C VAL A 114 -0.94 -9.55 0.58
N ASN A 115 -2.01 -10.32 0.78
CA ASN A 115 -1.98 -11.77 0.72
C ASN A 115 -1.46 -12.31 -0.61
N SER A 116 -1.78 -11.67 -1.74
CA SER A 116 -1.28 -12.13 -3.04
C SER A 116 0.26 -12.10 -3.13
N TRP A 117 0.92 -11.22 -2.37
CA TRP A 117 2.36 -11.02 -2.47
C TRP A 117 3.19 -11.68 -1.36
N ILE A 118 2.62 -11.93 -0.17
CA ILE A 118 3.41 -12.35 1.00
C ILE A 118 4.15 -13.68 0.80
N GLU A 119 3.57 -14.64 0.08
CA GLU A 119 4.24 -15.92 -0.19
C GLU A 119 5.38 -15.78 -1.18
N ARG A 120 5.20 -14.96 -2.22
CA ARG A 120 6.24 -14.70 -3.22
C ARG A 120 7.34 -13.79 -2.68
N ALA A 121 7.09 -13.01 -1.64
CA ALA A 121 8.01 -11.98 -1.19
C ALA A 121 9.30 -12.55 -0.59
N ASP A 122 10.44 -12.16 -1.15
CA ASP A 122 11.75 -12.41 -0.56
C ASP A 122 11.99 -11.57 0.70
N LEU A 123 11.30 -10.43 0.79
CA LEU A 123 11.35 -9.54 1.94
C LEU A 123 10.01 -8.82 2.15
N ILE A 124 9.45 -8.96 3.35
CA ILE A 124 8.28 -8.20 3.79
C ILE A 124 8.76 -7.05 4.68
N ILE A 125 8.33 -5.82 4.35
CA ILE A 125 8.70 -4.60 5.08
C ILE A 125 7.43 -3.89 5.53
N ARG A 126 7.33 -3.55 6.81
CA ARG A 126 6.28 -2.65 7.29
C ARG A 126 6.74 -1.20 7.17
N PHE A 127 5.87 -0.35 6.63
CA PHE A 127 6.13 1.07 6.44
C PHE A 127 6.48 1.78 7.74
N GLU A 128 5.81 1.43 8.84
CA GLU A 128 6.00 2.03 10.15
C GLU A 128 7.41 1.75 10.70
N GLU A 129 7.97 0.58 10.40
CA GLU A 129 9.34 0.23 10.74
C GLU A 129 10.32 0.89 9.77
N LEU A 130 10.00 0.90 8.47
CA LEU A 130 10.82 1.51 7.43
C LEU A 130 11.11 2.99 7.69
N ILE A 131 10.13 3.75 8.16
CA ILE A 131 10.34 5.17 8.47
C ILE A 131 11.06 5.40 9.80
N LYS A 132 11.09 4.39 10.68
CA LYS A 132 11.76 4.44 11.99
C LYS A 132 13.26 4.13 11.84
N ASP A 133 13.60 3.12 11.04
CA ASP A 133 14.97 2.71 10.79
C ASP A 133 15.19 2.32 9.32
N PRO A 134 15.34 3.30 8.42
CA PRO A 134 15.55 3.04 6.99
C PRO A 134 16.82 2.23 6.72
N LEU A 135 17.89 2.47 7.47
CA LEU A 135 19.21 1.85 7.25
C LEU A 135 19.14 0.33 7.44
N HIS A 136 18.46 -0.14 8.49
CA HIS A 136 18.25 -1.56 8.73
C HIS A 136 17.60 -2.27 7.54
N PHE A 137 16.59 -1.65 6.93
CA PHE A 137 15.93 -2.23 5.76
C PHE A 137 16.79 -2.20 4.51
N LEU A 138 17.59 -1.15 4.30
CA LEU A 138 18.56 -1.10 3.22
C LEU A 138 19.59 -2.23 3.34
N LYS A 139 20.12 -2.48 4.55
CA LYS A 139 21.01 -3.60 4.81
C LYS A 139 20.38 -4.97 4.53
N LYS A 140 19.10 -5.16 4.84
CA LYS A 140 18.37 -6.40 4.48
C LYS A 140 18.23 -6.60 2.97
N ILE A 141 18.12 -5.51 2.20
CA ILE A 141 18.02 -5.58 0.73
C ILE A 141 19.39 -5.87 0.13
N GLU A 142 20.45 -5.22 0.61
CA GLU A 142 21.84 -5.47 0.20
C GLU A 142 22.25 -6.93 0.42
N ALA A 143 21.79 -7.56 1.50
CA ALA A 143 22.04 -8.98 1.76
C ALA A 143 21.37 -9.94 0.76
N LYS A 144 20.47 -9.44 -0.10
CA LYS A 144 19.71 -10.26 -1.06
C LYS A 144 20.04 -9.95 -2.53
N THR A 145 20.71 -8.84 -2.81
CA THR A 145 21.03 -8.44 -4.18
C THR A 145 22.16 -7.41 -4.23
N ASP A 146 22.98 -7.46 -5.27
CA ASP A 146 24.03 -6.48 -5.49
C ASP A 146 23.44 -5.11 -5.84
N LEU A 147 23.73 -4.11 -5.02
CA LEU A 147 23.37 -2.73 -5.27
C LEU A 147 24.63 -1.92 -5.62
N PRO A 148 24.49 -0.76 -6.29
CA PRO A 148 25.59 0.19 -6.42
C PRO A 148 26.16 0.59 -5.06
N GLU A 149 27.31 1.27 -5.05
CA GLU A 149 27.87 1.83 -3.82
C GLU A 149 26.84 2.75 -3.13
N ALA A 150 26.66 2.52 -1.82
CA ALA A 150 25.66 3.19 -1.02
C ALA A 150 26.21 4.47 -0.39
N ASP A 151 25.49 5.58 -0.51
CA ASP A 151 25.73 6.79 0.26
C ASP A 151 24.67 6.95 1.35
N TYR A 152 24.90 6.34 2.51
CA TYR A 152 23.94 6.39 3.62
C TYR A 152 23.77 7.78 4.23
N SER A 153 24.69 8.72 3.96
CA SER A 153 24.53 10.12 4.39
C SER A 153 23.32 10.80 3.74
N LYS A 154 22.86 10.26 2.60
CA LYS A 154 21.68 10.72 1.87
C LYS A 154 20.36 10.11 2.34
N ILE A 155 20.38 9.25 3.38
CA ILE A 155 19.14 8.78 4.00
C ILE A 155 18.38 9.98 4.58
N LYS A 156 17.23 10.27 3.99
CA LYS A 156 16.31 11.31 4.46
C LYS A 156 15.23 10.68 5.33
N THR A 157 14.90 11.35 6.43
CA THR A 157 13.71 11.02 7.21
C THR A 157 12.45 11.18 6.35
N PHE A 158 11.38 10.50 6.76
CA PHE A 158 10.08 10.66 6.10
C PHE A 158 9.60 12.12 6.07
N SER A 159 9.89 12.88 7.13
CA SER A 159 9.55 14.31 7.21
C SER A 159 10.33 15.14 6.20
N GLN A 160 11.66 14.95 6.10
CA GLN A 160 12.49 15.67 5.14
C GLN A 160 12.05 15.40 3.69
N LEU A 161 11.77 14.14 3.33
CA LEU A 161 11.26 13.80 1.99
C LEU A 161 9.88 14.41 1.72
N LYS A 162 9.03 14.48 2.75
CA LYS A 162 7.68 15.03 2.64
C LYS A 162 7.67 16.53 2.34
N TYR A 163 8.60 17.29 2.89
CA TYR A 163 8.65 18.76 2.75
C TYR A 163 9.71 19.26 1.77
N GLY A 164 10.59 18.37 1.29
CA GLY A 164 11.60 18.68 0.28
C GLY A 164 11.10 18.57 -1.17
N ALA A 165 12.06 18.41 -2.09
CA ALA A 165 11.82 18.16 -3.51
C ALA A 165 12.21 16.71 -3.87
N PRO A 166 11.39 15.70 -3.51
CA PRO A 166 11.72 14.31 -3.79
C PRO A 166 11.66 13.99 -5.29
N ARG A 167 12.51 13.07 -5.75
CA ARG A 167 12.51 12.56 -7.13
C ARG A 167 11.17 11.92 -7.49
N TYR A 168 10.64 11.11 -6.58
CA TYR A 168 9.33 10.47 -6.73
C TYR A 168 8.26 11.14 -5.88
N GLY A 169 7.05 11.25 -6.42
CA GLY A 169 5.93 11.96 -5.80
C GLY A 169 5.72 13.34 -6.41
N SER A 170 4.78 14.10 -5.84
CA SER A 170 4.32 15.39 -6.37
C SER A 170 5.33 16.53 -6.32
N GLY A 171 6.52 16.32 -5.74
CA GLY A 171 7.59 17.32 -5.71
C GLY A 171 8.48 17.33 -6.96
N GLY A 172 8.46 16.25 -7.76
CA GLY A 172 9.35 16.08 -8.92
C GLY A 172 8.82 16.64 -10.24
N GLN A 173 7.50 16.81 -10.39
CA GLN A 173 6.91 17.44 -11.57
C GLN A 173 6.65 18.93 -11.30
N LYS A 174 7.55 19.79 -11.78
CA LYS A 174 7.29 21.23 -11.94
C LYS A 174 6.23 21.44 -13.04
N THR A 175 4.97 21.12 -12.78
CA THR A 175 3.88 21.71 -13.58
C THR A 175 3.63 23.12 -13.04
N LYS A 176 4.00 24.13 -13.85
CA LYS A 176 3.72 25.54 -13.57
C LYS A 176 2.22 25.68 -13.20
N GLY A 177 1.96 26.29 -12.04
CA GLY A 177 0.63 26.80 -11.70
C GLY A 177 -0.26 25.95 -10.78
N SER A 178 0.26 24.91 -10.12
CA SER A 178 -0.62 24.05 -9.32
C SER A 178 -0.27 24.07 -7.83
N THR A 179 -1.26 24.37 -6.99
CA THR A 179 -1.26 24.27 -5.51
C THR A 179 -1.16 22.81 -5.03
N HIS A 180 -0.45 21.96 -5.78
CA HIS A 180 -0.38 20.50 -5.63
C HIS A 180 0.65 20.06 -4.60
N SER A 181 1.73 20.81 -4.39
CA SER A 181 2.81 20.43 -3.47
C SER A 181 2.35 20.29 -2.01
N LYS A 182 1.45 21.17 -1.54
CA LYS A 182 0.94 21.15 -0.15
C LYS A 182 -0.05 20.01 0.14
N LYS A 183 -0.74 19.45 -0.86
CA LYS A 183 -1.89 18.54 -0.65
C LYS A 183 -1.57 17.04 -0.79
N PHE A 184 -0.49 16.67 -1.49
CA PHE A 184 -0.19 15.26 -1.82
C PHE A 184 0.30 14.43 -0.62
N PHE A 185 0.87 15.11 0.37
CA PHE A 185 1.36 14.52 1.60
C PHE A 185 0.51 14.96 2.80
N ASN A 186 -0.80 14.79 2.70
CA ASN A 186 -1.66 14.88 3.87
C ASN A 186 -1.29 13.79 4.88
N LYS A 187 -0.45 14.18 5.85
CA LYS A 187 0.03 13.46 7.04
C LYS A 187 0.36 11.97 6.77
N GLY A 188 1.60 11.64 6.39
CA GLY A 188 2.14 10.29 6.60
C GLY A 188 2.40 9.98 8.09
N LYS A 189 1.46 10.40 8.95
CA LYS A 189 1.42 10.13 10.37
C LYS A 189 0.90 8.71 10.51
N VAL A 190 1.62 7.88 11.25
CA VAL A 190 1.16 6.57 11.67
C VAL A 190 -0.04 6.75 12.61
N GLY A 191 -1.08 5.94 12.42
CA GLY A 191 -2.28 5.96 13.25
C GLY A 191 -3.25 7.09 12.94
N GLN A 192 -3.15 7.73 11.76
CA GLN A 192 -4.10 8.77 11.37
C GLN A 192 -5.55 8.25 11.27
N TRP A 193 -5.72 6.96 10.99
CA TRP A 193 -7.03 6.31 10.97
C TRP A 193 -7.84 6.54 12.25
N LYS A 194 -7.20 6.72 13.42
CA LYS A 194 -7.88 6.97 14.71
C LYS A 194 -8.73 8.24 14.68
N GLU A 195 -8.26 9.27 13.98
CA GLU A 195 -8.96 10.56 13.82
C GLU A 195 -10.02 10.51 12.70
N VAL A 196 -9.94 9.51 11.80
CA VAL A 196 -10.68 9.51 10.53
C VAL A 196 -11.77 8.45 10.46
N PHE A 197 -11.55 7.26 11.00
CA PHE A 197 -12.54 6.18 10.97
C PHE A 197 -13.64 6.47 11.98
N SER A 198 -14.90 6.25 11.59
CA SER A 198 -15.97 6.13 12.60
C SER A 198 -15.88 4.78 13.30
N GLY A 199 -16.50 4.64 14.48
CA GLY A 199 -16.59 3.34 15.15
C GLY A 199 -17.22 2.25 14.27
N LYS A 200 -18.20 2.60 13.42
CA LYS A 200 -18.78 1.68 12.42
C LYS A 200 -17.76 1.25 11.36
N GLN A 201 -16.97 2.19 10.84
CA GLN A 201 -15.92 1.91 9.84
C GLN A 201 -14.78 1.07 10.42
N HIS A 202 -14.40 1.29 11.68
CA HIS A 202 -13.42 0.45 12.35
C HIS A 202 -13.91 -0.99 12.55
N LYS A 203 -15.16 -1.18 13.01
CA LYS A 203 -15.79 -2.51 13.09
C LYS A 203 -15.85 -3.19 11.72
N LEU A 204 -16.29 -2.46 10.70
CA LEU A 204 -16.36 -2.97 9.32
C LEU A 204 -14.98 -3.36 8.79
N PHE A 205 -13.96 -2.53 9.02
CA PHE A 205 -12.60 -2.84 8.61
C PHE A 205 -12.09 -4.14 9.24
N TRP A 206 -12.31 -4.33 10.55
CA TRP A 206 -11.89 -5.56 11.24
C TRP A 206 -12.63 -6.81 10.75
N LEU A 207 -13.88 -6.68 10.32
CA LEU A 207 -14.64 -7.76 9.71
C LEU A 207 -14.01 -8.26 8.40
N PHE A 208 -13.53 -7.34 7.55
CA PHE A 208 -12.95 -7.68 6.24
C PHE A 208 -11.46 -8.01 6.31
N HIS A 209 -10.69 -7.30 7.14
CA HIS A 209 -9.24 -7.29 7.08
C HIS A 209 -8.54 -7.82 8.34
N GLY A 210 -9.31 -8.18 9.39
CA GLY A 210 -8.76 -8.50 10.70
C GLY A 210 -7.79 -9.69 10.73
N GLU A 211 -8.03 -10.71 9.93
CA GLU A 211 -7.14 -11.88 9.82
C GLU A 211 -5.77 -11.46 9.27
N GLN A 212 -5.74 -10.80 8.11
CA GLN A 212 -4.50 -10.29 7.52
C GLN A 212 -3.81 -9.24 8.40
N MET A 213 -4.57 -8.38 9.11
CA MET A 213 -3.99 -7.42 10.05
C MET A 213 -3.21 -8.12 11.16
N LYS A 214 -3.77 -9.17 11.75
CA LYS A 214 -3.09 -9.98 12.78
C LYS A 214 -1.84 -10.67 12.21
N MET A 215 -1.93 -11.25 11.01
CA MET A 215 -0.79 -11.88 10.34
C MET A 215 0.37 -10.90 10.11
N MET A 216 0.06 -9.64 9.81
CA MET A 216 1.06 -8.58 9.62
C MET A 216 1.46 -7.88 10.94
N GLY A 217 0.97 -8.37 12.09
CA GLY A 217 1.31 -7.85 13.41
C GLY A 217 0.60 -6.55 13.79
N TYR A 218 -0.50 -6.19 13.14
CA TYR A 218 -1.26 -4.99 13.48
C TYR A 218 -2.41 -5.30 14.44
N GLY A 219 -2.40 -4.64 15.60
CA GLY A 219 -3.42 -4.74 16.64
C GLY A 219 -4.65 -3.87 16.39
N LYS A 220 -5.75 -4.22 17.08
CA LYS A 220 -7.06 -3.55 16.96
C LYS A 220 -7.03 -2.06 17.29
N ASP A 221 -6.18 -1.68 18.22
CA ASP A 221 -6.10 -0.32 18.75
C ASP A 221 -4.86 0.45 18.28
N GLY A 222 -4.13 -0.14 17.33
CA GLY A 222 -2.99 0.48 16.63
C GLY A 222 -1.63 -0.03 17.09
N ASP A 223 -1.60 -1.07 17.94
CA ASP A 223 -0.38 -1.74 18.33
C ASP A 223 0.30 -2.37 17.11
N ILE A 224 1.63 -2.37 17.13
CA ILE A 224 2.45 -3.03 16.13
C ILE A 224 3.26 -4.08 16.89
N LEU A 225 2.81 -5.32 16.79
CA LEU A 225 3.41 -6.47 17.44
C LEU A 225 4.65 -6.91 16.64
N PRO A 226 5.69 -7.40 17.32
CA PRO A 226 6.80 -8.07 16.66
C PRO A 226 6.30 -9.27 15.84
N VAL A 227 6.78 -9.42 14.62
CA VAL A 227 6.49 -10.57 13.76
C VAL A 227 7.79 -11.03 13.13
N ASP A 228 8.05 -12.34 13.21
CA ASP A 228 9.15 -12.97 12.48
C ASP A 228 8.61 -13.49 11.14
N PHE A 229 8.69 -12.66 10.11
CA PHE A 229 8.26 -13.03 8.76
C PHE A 229 9.06 -14.18 8.14
N THR A 230 10.22 -14.57 8.71
CA THR A 230 11.00 -15.71 8.21
C THR A 230 10.47 -17.06 8.69
N LYS A 231 9.65 -17.07 9.75
CA LYS A 231 9.10 -18.29 10.38
C LYS A 231 7.58 -18.39 10.26
N THR A 232 6.95 -17.45 9.57
CA THR A 232 5.49 -17.40 9.45
C THR A 232 5.04 -18.25 8.27
N SER A 233 4.39 -19.38 8.52
CA SER A 233 3.70 -20.15 7.48
C SER A 233 2.39 -19.45 7.12
N PHE A 234 2.22 -19.06 5.86
CA PHE A 234 1.00 -18.42 5.38
C PHE A 234 0.01 -19.51 4.92
N ASP A 235 -0.66 -20.17 5.87
CA ASP A 235 -1.63 -21.19 5.53
C ASP A 235 -2.82 -20.56 4.77
N HIS A 236 -2.94 -20.92 3.50
CA HIS A 236 -3.97 -20.41 2.63
C HIS A 236 -5.26 -21.14 2.93
N ASN A 237 -6.20 -20.49 3.60
CA ASN A 237 -7.60 -20.91 3.58
C ASN A 237 -8.32 -20.07 2.52
N PRO A 238 -8.46 -20.56 1.27
CA PRO A 238 -9.19 -19.83 0.24
C PRO A 238 -10.61 -19.65 0.75
N SER A 239 -11.06 -18.40 0.84
CA SER A 239 -12.31 -18.06 1.49
C SER A 239 -13.48 -18.88 0.94
N ASP A 240 -14.04 -19.72 1.80
CA ASP A 240 -15.36 -20.31 1.63
C ASP A 240 -16.36 -19.23 1.20
N ARG A 241 -17.06 -19.45 0.08
CA ARG A 241 -18.13 -18.54 -0.40
C ARG A 241 -19.13 -18.23 0.72
N LEU A 242 -19.36 -19.18 1.62
CA LEU A 242 -20.18 -19.04 2.83
C LEU A 242 -19.62 -18.02 3.83
N LYS A 243 -18.31 -18.03 4.10
CA LYS A 243 -17.65 -17.05 5.00
C LYS A 243 -17.76 -15.64 4.42
N TRP A 244 -17.61 -15.48 3.11
CA TRP A 244 -17.79 -14.18 2.44
C TRP A 244 -19.24 -13.69 2.53
N LEU A 245 -20.23 -14.56 2.27
CA LEU A 245 -21.66 -14.23 2.39
C LEU A 245 -22.05 -13.86 3.83
N LYS A 246 -21.46 -14.53 4.83
CA LYS A 246 -21.66 -14.20 6.25
C LYS A 246 -21.07 -12.84 6.61
N LYS A 247 -19.80 -12.58 6.26
CA LYS A 247 -19.16 -11.26 6.41
C LYS A 247 -19.99 -10.18 5.69
N TYR A 248 -20.52 -10.47 4.51
CA TYR A 248 -21.39 -9.56 3.75
C TYR A 248 -22.70 -9.23 4.49
N HIS A 249 -23.37 -10.22 5.06
CA HIS A 249 -24.62 -10.00 5.79
C HIS A 249 -24.39 -9.10 7.02
N GLU A 250 -23.34 -9.39 7.78
CA GLU A 250 -22.94 -8.58 8.95
C GLU A 250 -22.55 -7.15 8.54
N ALA A 251 -21.86 -6.99 7.40
CA ALA A 251 -21.48 -5.68 6.87
C ALA A 251 -22.67 -4.81 6.47
N ARG A 252 -23.78 -5.40 5.99
CA ARG A 252 -24.97 -4.62 5.59
C ARG A 252 -25.54 -3.79 6.73
N VAL A 253 -25.51 -4.30 7.97
CA VAL A 253 -26.00 -3.57 9.15
C VAL A 253 -25.11 -2.36 9.48
N LEU A 254 -23.83 -2.40 9.09
CA LEU A 254 -22.86 -1.33 9.35
C LEU A 254 -22.81 -0.26 8.25
N LEU A 255 -23.29 -0.58 7.03
CA LEU A 255 -23.23 0.27 5.84
C LEU A 255 -24.54 1.04 5.61
N ASN A 256 -24.43 2.30 5.16
CA ASN A 256 -25.61 3.13 4.85
C ASN A 256 -26.39 2.60 3.62
N SER A 257 -27.67 2.94 3.52
CA SER A 257 -28.64 2.48 2.50
C SER A 257 -28.17 2.70 1.06
N ALA A 258 -27.48 3.81 0.77
CA ALA A 258 -26.91 4.09 -0.54
C ALA A 258 -25.83 3.05 -0.95
N PHE A 259 -24.98 2.65 -0.01
CA PHE A 259 -23.94 1.65 -0.27
C PHE A 259 -24.52 0.23 -0.31
N GLN A 260 -25.60 -0.03 0.45
CA GLN A 260 -26.36 -1.28 0.33
C GLN A 260 -26.98 -1.47 -1.06
N LYS A 261 -27.41 -0.38 -1.74
CA LYS A 261 -27.93 -0.45 -3.12
C LYS A 261 -26.82 -0.82 -4.12
N THR A 262 -25.65 -0.18 -4.05
CA THR A 262 -24.47 -0.53 -4.88
C THR A 262 -24.03 -1.97 -4.67
N LEU A 263 -24.16 -2.48 -3.43
CA LEU A 263 -23.85 -3.87 -3.08
C LEU A 263 -24.95 -4.89 -3.45
N ARG A 264 -26.20 -4.47 -3.67
CA ARG A 264 -27.31 -5.37 -4.08
C ARG A 264 -27.21 -5.78 -5.55
N VAL A 265 -26.71 -4.91 -6.42
CA VAL A 265 -26.44 -5.23 -7.84
C VAL A 265 -25.35 -6.30 -8.00
N LEU A 266 -24.58 -6.58 -6.94
CA LEU A 266 -23.52 -7.60 -6.91
C LEU A 266 -24.01 -9.02 -6.62
N LYS A 267 -25.28 -9.21 -6.27
CA LYS A 267 -25.86 -10.54 -5.98
C LYS A 267 -26.30 -11.28 -7.26
N LEU A 268 -26.29 -10.60 -8.41
CA LEU A 268 -26.86 -11.05 -9.69
C LEU A 268 -25.80 -11.25 -10.79
N THR A 269 -24.51 -11.21 -10.44
CA THR A 269 -23.36 -11.50 -11.32
C THR A 269 -22.41 -12.40 -10.56
#